data_AF-A1ZCD2-F1
#
_entry.id   AF-A1ZCD2-F1
#
_cell.length_a   1.000
_cell.length_b   1.000
_cell.length_c   1.000
_cell.angle_alpha   90.00
_cell.angle_beta   90.00
_cell.angle_gamma   90.00
#
_symmetry.space_group_name_H-M   'P 1'
#
loop_
_entity.id
_entity.type
_entity.pdbx_description
1 polymer ?
#
loop_
_entity_poly.entity_id
_entity_poly.type
_entity_poly.pdbx_seq_one_letter_code
_entity_poly.pdbx_strand_id
1 'polypeptide(L)'
;MNKKTKAFVWTVGLLAMIGVTFAVVYNYYYNKASRKEIKYAKTQLAKQSYYQAMLGVGRAIYYKKKNPDAYFIWGQIEIEQHQNYPQAAYCMTKAIDYANQPNAAMFYLRGKCYYKMKEYKKAVADLQKATQQGGQADSLGYYLKASKTKL
;
A
#
# COMPACT_ATOMS: atom_id res chain seq x y z
N MET A 1 -28.04 -42.89 -4.41
CA MET A 1 -27.05 -42.49 -3.37
C MET A 1 -27.49 -43.03 -2.02
N ASN A 2 -26.66 -43.84 -1.34
CA ASN A 2 -27.05 -44.50 -0.08
C ASN A 2 -26.96 -43.54 1.14
N LYS A 3 -27.55 -43.93 2.28
CA LYS A 3 -27.62 -43.11 3.51
C LYS A 3 -26.23 -42.71 4.05
N LYS A 4 -25.23 -43.60 3.93
CA LYS A 4 -23.84 -43.34 4.34
C LYS A 4 -23.18 -42.29 3.44
N THR A 5 -23.37 -42.39 2.12
CA THR A 5 -22.86 -41.41 1.16
C THR A 5 -23.51 -40.04 1.36
N LYS A 6 -24.82 -39.98 1.63
CA LYS A 6 -25.52 -38.73 1.99
C LYS A 6 -24.91 -38.12 3.26
N ALA A 7 -24.80 -38.89 4.33
CA ALA A 7 -24.23 -38.42 5.61
C ALA A 7 -22.80 -37.88 5.43
N PHE A 8 -21.96 -38.59 4.66
CA PHE A 8 -20.60 -38.16 4.34
C PHE A 8 -20.55 -36.82 3.57
N VAL A 9 -21.43 -36.63 2.59
CA VAL A 9 -21.51 -35.36 1.83
C VAL A 9 -21.92 -34.19 2.75
N TRP A 10 -22.90 -34.40 3.64
CA TRP A 10 -23.32 -33.37 4.60
C TRP A 10 -22.21 -33.02 5.61
N THR A 11 -21.46 -34.00 6.12
CA THR A 11 -20.37 -33.73 7.06
C THR A 11 -19.21 -32.99 6.42
N VAL A 12 -18.82 -33.37 5.19
CA VAL A 12 -17.80 -32.63 4.43
C VAL A 12 -18.27 -31.20 4.15
N GLY A 13 -19.54 -31.01 3.77
CA GLY A 13 -20.13 -29.68 3.57
C GLY A 13 -20.10 -28.82 4.83
N LEU A 14 -20.44 -29.39 6.00
CA LEU A 14 -20.44 -28.66 7.27
C LEU A 14 -19.01 -28.28 7.72
N LEU A 15 -18.03 -29.17 7.55
CA LEU A 15 -16.63 -28.87 7.84
C LEU A 15 -16.08 -27.77 6.92
N ALA A 16 -16.41 -27.81 5.63
CA ALA A 16 -16.04 -26.77 4.68
C ALA A 16 -16.64 -25.41 5.09
N MET A 17 -17.91 -25.39 5.52
CA MET A 17 -18.56 -24.17 6.03
C MET A 17 -17.86 -23.61 7.27
N ILE A 18 -17.48 -24.46 8.24
CA ILE A 18 -16.73 -24.02 9.42
C ILE A 18 -15.36 -23.44 9.03
N GLY A 19 -14.67 -24.07 8.08
CA GLY A 19 -13.39 -23.57 7.56
C GLY A 19 -13.53 -22.18 6.93
N VAL A 20 -14.57 -21.97 6.13
CA VAL A 20 -14.86 -20.67 5.50
C VAL A 20 -15.23 -19.61 6.54
N THR A 21 -16.10 -19.92 7.50
CA THR A 21 -16.49 -18.95 8.54
C THR A 21 -15.29 -18.57 9.42
N PHE A 22 -14.46 -19.55 9.80
CA PHE A 22 -13.22 -19.28 10.51
C PHE A 22 -12.29 -18.37 9.71
N ALA A 23 -12.09 -18.63 8.41
CA ALA A 23 -11.26 -17.79 7.55
C ALA A 23 -11.81 -16.36 7.41
N VAL A 24 -13.14 -16.19 7.30
CA VAL A 24 -13.79 -14.87 7.23
C VAL A 24 -13.61 -14.10 8.54
N VAL A 25 -13.86 -14.73 9.68
CA VAL A 25 -13.70 -14.11 11.02
C VAL A 25 -12.23 -13.75 11.27
N TYR A 26 -11.31 -14.65 10.94
CA TYR A 26 -9.87 -14.42 11.02
C TYR A 26 -9.47 -13.20 10.19
N ASN A 27 -9.83 -13.19 8.90
CA ASN A 27 -9.54 -12.06 8.01
C ASN A 27 -10.17 -10.75 8.52
N TYR A 28 -11.39 -10.78 9.02
CA TYR A 28 -12.06 -9.62 9.59
C TYR A 28 -11.28 -9.04 10.79
N TYR A 29 -10.89 -9.89 11.74
CA TYR A 29 -10.18 -9.46 12.94
C TYR A 29 -8.81 -8.85 12.61
N TYR A 30 -8.02 -9.53 11.77
CA TYR A 30 -6.69 -9.06 11.38
C TYR A 30 -6.76 -7.79 10.52
N ASN A 31 -7.74 -7.68 9.61
CA ASN A 31 -7.98 -6.44 8.87
C ASN A 31 -8.34 -5.28 9.80
N LYS A 32 -9.19 -5.52 10.81
CA LYS A 32 -9.57 -4.50 11.79
C LYS A 32 -8.38 -4.05 12.63
N ALA A 33 -7.56 -4.99 13.10
CA ALA A 33 -6.34 -4.70 13.85
C ALA A 33 -5.34 -3.89 13.01
N SER A 34 -5.07 -4.29 11.77
CA SER A 34 -4.19 -3.56 10.87
C SER A 34 -4.66 -2.12 10.63
N ARG A 35 -5.97 -1.90 10.41
CA ARG A 35 -6.53 -0.54 10.25
C ARG A 35 -6.34 0.34 11.47
N LYS A 36 -6.48 -0.21 12.68
CA LYS A 36 -6.22 0.52 13.94
C LYS A 36 -4.77 1.01 13.98
N GLU A 37 -3.83 0.15 13.61
CA GLU A 37 -2.40 0.49 13.60
C GLU A 37 -2.05 1.52 12.52
N ILE A 38 -2.69 1.47 11.35
CA ILE A 38 -2.59 2.52 10.33
C ILE A 38 -3.08 3.86 10.87
N LYS A 39 -4.22 3.89 11.57
CA LYS A 39 -4.73 5.12 12.17
C LYS A 39 -3.73 5.70 13.18
N TYR A 40 -3.17 4.85 14.04
CA TYR A 40 -2.11 5.24 14.97
C TYR A 40 -0.88 5.79 14.23
N ALA A 41 -0.38 5.08 13.23
CA ALA A 41 0.78 5.52 12.45
C ALA A 41 0.57 6.88 11.79
N LYS A 42 -0.61 7.11 11.18
CA LYS A 42 -0.99 8.40 10.58
C LYS A 42 -1.02 9.52 11.64
N THR A 43 -1.58 9.25 12.82
CA THR A 43 -1.59 10.23 13.92
C THR A 43 -0.18 10.58 14.39
N GLN A 44 0.72 9.61 14.49
CA GLN A 44 2.11 9.87 14.89
C GLN A 44 2.90 10.59 13.79
N LEU A 45 2.65 10.27 12.52
CA LEU A 45 3.26 10.96 11.39
C LEU A 45 2.84 12.43 11.36
N ALA A 46 1.56 12.74 11.62
CA ALA A 46 1.08 14.13 11.75
C ALA A 46 1.75 14.90 12.91
N LYS A 47 2.24 14.18 13.93
CA LYS A 47 3.03 14.73 15.05
C LYS A 47 4.53 14.73 14.76
N GLN A 48 4.96 14.40 13.54
CA GLN A 48 6.37 14.21 13.16
C GLN A 48 7.12 13.22 14.07
N SER A 49 6.39 12.30 14.71
CA SER A 49 6.95 11.27 15.60
C SER A 49 7.26 10.02 14.79
N TYR A 50 8.30 10.07 13.96
CA TYR A 50 8.60 9.06 12.94
C TYR A 50 8.88 7.66 13.51
N TYR A 51 9.56 7.56 14.65
CA TYR A 51 9.76 6.28 15.32
C TYR A 51 8.43 5.61 15.69
N GLN A 52 7.52 6.35 16.33
CA GLN A 52 6.20 5.85 16.71
C GLN A 52 5.34 5.53 15.47
N ALA A 53 5.45 6.34 14.41
CA ALA A 53 4.79 6.07 13.15
C ALA A 53 5.29 4.74 12.54
N MET A 54 6.60 4.51 12.54
CA MET A 54 7.20 3.27 12.03
C MET A 54 6.82 2.05 12.86
N LEU A 55 6.70 2.18 14.18
CA LEU A 55 6.14 1.11 15.03
C LEU A 55 4.72 0.73 14.61
N GLY A 56 3.87 1.73 14.35
CA GLY A 56 2.52 1.52 13.83
C GLY A 56 2.51 0.83 12.46
N VAL A 57 3.40 1.23 11.55
CA VAL A 57 3.59 0.57 10.25
C VAL A 57 3.97 -0.90 10.42
N GLY A 58 4.95 -1.19 11.28
CA GLY A 58 5.40 -2.56 11.55
C GLY A 58 4.27 -3.44 12.07
N ARG A 59 3.49 -2.95 13.04
CA ARG A 59 2.32 -3.68 13.55
C ARG A 59 1.22 -3.83 12.49
N ALA A 60 0.98 -2.83 11.66
CA ALA A 60 0.01 -2.94 10.57
C ALA A 60 0.38 -4.04 9.56
N ILE A 61 1.67 -4.15 9.20
CA ILE A 61 2.19 -5.20 8.31
C ILE A 61 2.15 -6.57 8.97
N TYR A 62 2.43 -6.65 10.28
CA TYR A 62 2.29 -7.89 11.04
C TYR A 62 0.87 -8.46 10.94
N TYR A 63 -0.16 -7.63 11.13
CA TYR A 63 -1.56 -8.09 11.01
C TYR A 63 -1.99 -8.32 9.56
N LYS A 64 -1.53 -7.48 8.62
CA LYS A 64 -1.88 -7.58 7.21
C LYS A 64 -0.64 -7.33 6.37
N LYS A 65 0.05 -8.40 5.99
CA LYS A 65 1.29 -8.34 5.21
C LYS A 65 1.15 -7.55 3.90
N LYS A 66 0.00 -7.65 3.23
CA LYS A 66 -0.31 -6.93 1.99
C LYS A 66 -1.20 -5.72 2.26
N ASN A 67 -0.78 -4.82 3.15
CA ASN A 67 -1.52 -3.59 3.45
C ASN A 67 -0.93 -2.39 2.66
N PRO A 68 -1.64 -1.87 1.65
CA PRO A 68 -1.12 -0.76 0.84
C PRO A 68 -0.90 0.52 1.64
N ASP A 69 -1.74 0.82 2.64
CA ASP A 69 -1.57 2.01 3.49
C ASP A 69 -0.28 1.94 4.32
N ALA A 70 0.09 0.74 4.79
CA ALA A 70 1.30 0.57 5.59
C ALA A 70 2.55 0.88 4.77
N TYR A 71 2.61 0.34 3.55
CA TYR A 71 3.72 0.61 2.64
C TYR A 71 3.72 2.06 2.16
N PHE A 72 2.56 2.68 1.96
CA PHE A 72 2.47 4.10 1.63
C PHE A 72 3.09 4.96 2.74
N ILE A 73 2.68 4.76 3.99
CA ILE A 73 3.24 5.51 5.14
C ILE A 73 4.73 5.24 5.30
N TRP A 74 5.17 3.99 5.15
CA TRP A 74 6.60 3.66 5.18
C TRP A 74 7.36 4.48 4.14
N GLY A 75 6.93 4.47 2.89
CA GLY A 75 7.58 5.22 1.82
C GLY A 75 7.59 6.73 2.09
N GLN A 76 6.55 7.29 2.71
CA GLN A 76 6.56 8.70 3.14
C GLN A 76 7.65 8.98 4.19
N ILE A 77 7.79 8.12 5.20
CA ILE A 77 8.83 8.27 6.23
C ILE A 77 10.23 8.19 5.59
N GLU A 78 10.46 7.27 4.65
CA GLU A 78 11.74 7.17 3.94
C GLU A 78 12.08 8.43 3.14
N ILE A 79 11.07 9.08 2.53
CA ILE A 79 11.26 10.35 1.83
C ILE A 79 11.58 11.48 2.82
N GLU A 80 10.81 11.58 3.90
CA GLU A 80 10.84 12.73 4.82
C GLU A 80 12.01 12.69 5.80
N GLN A 81 12.41 11.51 6.28
CA GLN A 81 13.45 11.37 7.30
C GLN A 81 14.80 10.92 6.75
N HIS A 82 14.78 10.01 5.80
CA HIS A 82 16.00 9.33 5.37
C HIS A 82 16.46 9.78 3.98
N GLN A 83 15.61 10.54 3.26
CA GLN A 83 15.80 10.86 1.84
C GLN A 83 16.14 9.61 1.00
N ASN A 84 15.65 8.45 1.43
CA ASN A 84 15.96 7.16 0.83
C ASN A 84 14.98 6.89 -0.31
N TYR A 85 15.22 7.55 -1.43
CA TYR A 85 14.34 7.48 -2.60
C TYR A 85 14.20 6.06 -3.19
N PRO A 86 15.25 5.21 -3.24
CA PRO A 86 15.11 3.82 -3.69
C PRO A 86 14.14 3.02 -2.82
N GLN A 87 14.29 3.09 -1.48
CA GLN A 87 13.40 2.38 -0.57
C GLN A 87 11.97 2.92 -0.66
N ALA A 88 11.81 4.23 -0.74
CA ALA A 88 10.50 4.85 -0.91
C ALA A 88 9.82 4.42 -2.21
N ALA A 89 10.55 4.33 -3.33
CA ALA A 89 10.01 3.85 -4.61
C ALA A 89 9.58 2.37 -4.54
N TYR A 90 10.35 1.54 -3.83
CA TYR A 90 9.97 0.16 -3.54
C TYR A 90 8.68 0.08 -2.72
N CYS A 91 8.59 0.86 -1.63
CA CYS A 91 7.40 0.94 -0.79
C CYS A 91 6.17 1.39 -1.59
N MET A 92 6.28 2.43 -2.42
CA MET A 92 5.18 2.86 -3.29
C MET A 92 4.77 1.80 -4.31
N THR A 93 5.73 1.04 -4.85
CA THR A 93 5.44 -0.09 -5.73
C THR A 93 4.61 -1.14 -5.01
N LYS A 94 4.99 -1.54 -3.78
CA LYS A 94 4.18 -2.46 -2.97
C LYS A 94 2.81 -1.90 -2.62
N ALA A 95 2.71 -0.60 -2.35
CA ALA A 95 1.43 0.04 -2.10
C ALA A 95 0.50 -0.05 -3.32
N ILE A 96 1.03 0.18 -4.53
CA ILE A 96 0.30 0.03 -5.80
C ILE A 96 -0.10 -1.43 -6.02
N ASP A 97 0.82 -2.38 -5.87
CA ASP A 97 0.58 -3.81 -6.12
C ASP A 97 -0.49 -4.40 -5.18
N TYR A 98 -0.60 -3.87 -3.95
CA TYR A 98 -1.53 -4.37 -2.93
C TYR A 98 -2.84 -3.59 -2.84
N ALA A 99 -2.96 -2.48 -3.56
CA ALA A 99 -4.19 -1.70 -3.60
C ALA A 99 -5.16 -2.28 -4.65
N ASN A 100 -6.41 -2.52 -4.25
CA ASN A 100 -7.48 -2.85 -5.21
C ASN A 100 -7.68 -1.71 -6.22
N GLN A 101 -7.54 -0.47 -5.75
CA GLN A 101 -7.61 0.75 -6.54
C GLN A 101 -6.48 1.66 -6.10
N PRO A 102 -5.30 1.59 -6.76
CA PRO A 102 -4.21 2.52 -6.52
C PRO A 102 -4.68 3.95 -6.79
N ASN A 103 -4.25 4.90 -5.95
CA ASN A 103 -4.63 6.31 -6.10
C ASN A 103 -3.49 7.14 -6.70
N ALA A 104 -3.84 8.35 -7.15
CA ALA A 104 -2.90 9.29 -7.78
C ALA A 104 -1.66 9.58 -6.90
N ALA A 105 -1.82 9.63 -5.58
CA ALA A 105 -0.74 9.95 -4.65
C ALA A 105 0.38 8.89 -4.66
N MET A 106 0.04 7.61 -4.80
CA MET A 106 1.02 6.53 -4.88
C MET A 106 1.93 6.67 -6.11
N PHE A 107 1.33 6.94 -7.27
CA PHE A 107 2.08 7.18 -8.50
C PHE A 107 2.89 8.47 -8.42
N TYR A 108 2.30 9.54 -7.90
CA TYR A 108 2.98 10.82 -7.74
C TYR A 108 4.24 10.71 -6.88
N LEU A 109 4.14 10.07 -5.71
CA LEU A 109 5.28 9.91 -4.81
C LEU A 109 6.36 9.01 -5.41
N ARG A 110 5.99 7.91 -6.08
CA ARG A 110 6.96 7.05 -6.78
C ARG A 110 7.65 7.80 -7.93
N GLY A 111 6.89 8.59 -8.69
CA GLY A 111 7.43 9.44 -9.75
C GLY A 111 8.41 10.49 -9.22
N LYS A 112 8.10 11.10 -8.07
CA LYS A 112 9.02 12.01 -7.36
C LYS A 112 10.30 11.30 -6.91
N CYS A 113 10.20 10.08 -6.39
CA CYS A 113 11.37 9.26 -6.04
C CYS A 113 12.24 8.98 -7.27
N TYR A 114 11.65 8.52 -8.38
CA TYR A 114 12.37 8.30 -9.62
C TYR A 114 13.04 9.57 -10.14
N TYR A 115 12.37 10.73 -10.06
CA TYR A 115 12.97 12.00 -10.46
C TYR A 115 14.20 12.34 -9.61
N LYS A 116 14.14 12.13 -8.29
CA LYS A 116 15.28 12.32 -7.38
C LYS A 116 16.43 11.36 -7.66
N MET A 117 16.12 10.15 -8.12
CA MET A 117 17.09 9.15 -8.58
C MET A 117 17.57 9.39 -10.03
N LYS A 118 17.15 10.49 -10.68
CA LYS A 118 17.44 10.84 -12.08
C LYS A 118 16.88 9.85 -13.12
N GLU A 119 15.93 9.00 -12.72
CA GLU A 119 15.21 8.10 -13.62
C GLU A 119 14.04 8.81 -14.31
N TYR A 120 14.36 9.84 -15.11
CA TYR A 120 13.37 10.79 -15.61
C TYR A 120 12.26 10.17 -16.46
N LYS A 121 12.56 9.15 -17.27
CA LYS A 121 11.56 8.44 -18.07
C LYS A 121 10.50 7.76 -17.19
N LYS A 122 10.93 7.08 -16.12
CA LYS A 122 10.01 6.43 -15.17
C LYS A 122 9.24 7.47 -14.36
N ALA A 123 9.90 8.55 -13.95
CA ALA A 123 9.27 9.65 -13.23
C ALA A 123 8.11 10.25 -14.03
N VAL A 124 8.34 10.61 -15.29
CA VAL A 124 7.31 11.17 -16.17
C VAL A 124 6.13 10.21 -16.36
N ALA A 125 6.41 8.93 -16.58
CA ALA A 125 5.35 7.92 -16.76
C ALA A 125 4.45 7.79 -15.52
N ASP A 126 5.03 7.77 -14.31
CA ASP A 126 4.25 7.72 -13.08
C ASP A 126 3.49 9.02 -12.80
N LEU A 127 4.09 10.18 -13.10
CA LEU A 127 3.42 11.48 -12.94
C LEU A 127 2.24 11.64 -13.91
N GLN A 128 2.36 11.14 -15.14
CA GLN A 128 1.25 11.08 -16.10
C GLN A 128 0.10 10.23 -15.56
N LYS A 129 0.40 9.03 -15.03
CA LYS A 129 -0.62 8.18 -14.40
C LYS A 129 -1.27 8.88 -13.20
N ALA A 130 -0.50 9.58 -12.38
CA ALA A 130 -1.04 10.36 -11.27
C ALA A 130 -2.04 11.42 -11.76
N THR A 131 -1.70 12.19 -12.80
CA THR A 131 -2.60 13.19 -13.40
C THR A 131 -3.87 12.57 -13.98
N GLN A 132 -3.76 11.44 -14.69
CA GLN A 132 -4.92 10.72 -15.24
C GLN A 132 -5.91 10.25 -14.16
N GLN A 133 -5.43 10.00 -12.94
CA GLN A 133 -6.25 9.61 -11.80
C GLN A 133 -6.76 10.80 -10.96
N GLY A 134 -6.73 12.01 -11.51
CA GLY A 134 -7.16 13.23 -10.83
C GLY A 134 -6.10 13.84 -9.90
N GLY A 135 -4.84 13.40 -9.99
CA GLY A 135 -3.70 14.07 -9.37
C GLY A 135 -3.43 15.44 -10.01
N GLN A 136 -2.69 16.31 -9.31
CA GLN A 136 -2.42 17.67 -9.77
C GLN A 136 -1.67 17.69 -11.11
N ALA A 137 -2.30 18.19 -12.18
CA ALA A 137 -1.72 18.31 -13.52
C ALA A 137 -0.49 19.21 -13.56
N ASP A 138 -0.44 20.24 -12.71
CA ASP A 138 0.67 21.20 -12.63
C ASP A 138 1.99 20.51 -12.29
N SER A 139 1.93 19.42 -11.51
CA SER A 139 3.12 18.65 -11.16
C SER A 139 3.78 18.04 -12.38
N LEU A 140 3.01 17.47 -13.31
CA LEU A 140 3.53 16.86 -14.53
C LEU A 140 4.26 17.90 -15.40
N GLY A 141 3.68 19.10 -15.57
CA GLY A 141 4.30 20.19 -16.34
C GLY A 141 5.66 20.60 -15.77
N TYR A 142 5.75 20.75 -14.44
CA TYR A 142 7.00 21.05 -13.75
C TYR A 142 8.07 19.99 -14.00
N TYR A 143 7.75 18.71 -13.81
CA TYR A 143 8.71 17.62 -13.96
C TYR A 143 9.10 17.36 -15.42
N LEU A 144 8.19 17.53 -16.37
CA LEU A 144 8.50 17.46 -17.80
C LEU A 144 9.53 18.51 -18.20
N LYS A 145 9.30 19.77 -17.84
CA LYS A 145 10.25 20.86 -18.12
C LYS A 145 11.61 20.59 -17.49
N ALA A 146 11.61 20.16 -16.22
CA ALA A 146 12.83 19.89 -15.48
C ALA A 146 13.58 18.63 -15.94
N SER A 147 12.90 17.65 -16.53
CA SER A 147 13.54 16.48 -17.15
C SER A 147 14.19 16.82 -18.49
N LYS A 148 13.59 17.71 -19.29
CA LYS A 148 14.12 18.11 -20.60
C LYS A 148 15.44 18.89 -20.51
N THR A 149 15.63 19.65 -19.43
CA THR A 149 16.88 20.38 -19.16
C THR A 149 18.00 19.52 -18.58
N LYS A 150 17.72 18.25 -18.24
CA LYS A 150 18.68 17.34 -17.58
C LYS A 150 19.00 16.09 -18.42
N LEU A 151 18.43 16.01 -19.61
CA LEU A 151 18.79 15.07 -20.68
C LEU A 151 19.80 15.76 -21.59
#